data_AF-B9WIL0-F1
#
_entry.id   AF-B9WIL0-F1
#
_cell.length_a   1.000
_cell.length_b   1.000
_cell.length_c   1.000
_cell.angle_alpha   90.00
_cell.angle_beta   90.00
_cell.angle_gamma   90.00
#
_symmetry.space_group_name_H-M   'P 1'
#
loop_
_entity.id
_entity.type
_entity.pdbx_description
1 polymer ?
#
loop_
_entity_poly.entity_id
_entity_poly.type
_entity_poly.pdbx_seq_one_letter_code
_entity_poly.pdbx_strand_id
1 'polypeptide(L)'
;MNIKITKFINKLKKGYNLFYYSSPLPVLSNGESLIFHLINLIILFISIYYTIFYIPKLLIHSMEKIVYYLTGQHIYIFGLLQTGLKLVNHATHNNNVTTFSSSIGSLTNNHF
;
A
#
# COMPACT_ATOMS: atom_id res chain seq x y z
N MET A 1 9.85 -19.67 23.85
CA MET A 1 8.80 -18.76 23.34
C MET A 1 9.34 -17.32 23.38
N ASN A 2 9.46 -16.64 22.25
CA ASN A 2 10.17 -15.36 22.13
C ASN A 2 9.38 -14.21 22.81
N ILE A 3 10.03 -13.48 23.72
CA ILE A 3 9.44 -12.39 24.55
C ILE A 3 8.78 -11.29 23.70
N LYS A 4 9.27 -11.06 22.48
CA LYS A 4 8.67 -10.09 21.55
C LYS A 4 7.30 -10.56 21.04
N ILE A 5 7.15 -11.86 20.78
CA ILE A 5 5.93 -12.47 20.27
C ILE A 5 4.83 -12.44 21.34
N THR A 6 5.19 -12.74 22.60
CA THR A 6 4.22 -12.68 23.72
C THR A 6 3.71 -11.26 23.96
N LYS A 7 4.59 -10.24 23.87
CA LYS A 7 4.18 -8.83 23.99
C LYS A 7 3.23 -8.41 22.87
N PHE A 8 3.45 -8.89 21.65
CA PHE A 8 2.56 -8.63 20.51
C PHE A 8 1.18 -9.27 20.68
N ILE A 9 1.13 -10.55 21.06
CA ILE A 9 -0.14 -11.27 21.31
C ILE A 9 -0.93 -10.59 22.43
N ASN A 10 -0.24 -10.15 23.50
CA ASN A 10 -0.91 -9.46 24.60
C ASN A 10 -1.51 -8.11 24.16
N LYS A 11 -0.85 -7.41 23.22
CA LYS A 11 -1.37 -6.17 22.63
C LYS A 11 -2.60 -6.43 21.76
N LEU A 12 -2.59 -7.49 20.96
CA LEU A 12 -3.77 -7.93 20.19
C LEU A 12 -4.94 -8.29 21.10
N LYS A 13 -4.69 -9.04 22.18
CA LYS A 13 -5.71 -9.40 23.17
C LYS A 13 -6.33 -8.17 23.82
N LYS A 14 -5.52 -7.17 24.17
CA LYS A 14 -6.01 -5.88 24.71
C LYS A 14 -6.89 -5.14 23.69
N GLY A 15 -6.50 -5.13 22.42
CA GLY A 15 -7.29 -4.54 21.34
C GLY A 15 -8.63 -5.24 21.13
N TYR A 16 -8.63 -6.57 21.14
CA TYR A 16 -9.87 -7.35 21.06
C TYR A 16 -10.80 -7.08 22.25
N ASN A 17 -10.26 -7.06 23.47
CA ASN A 17 -11.06 -6.73 24.66
C ASN A 17 -11.68 -5.33 24.54
N LEU A 18 -10.91 -4.34 24.07
CA LEU A 18 -11.44 -2.99 23.83
C LEU A 18 -12.61 -3.03 22.84
N PHE A 19 -12.43 -3.72 21.72
CA PHE A 19 -13.50 -3.88 20.73
C PHE A 19 -14.72 -4.59 21.30
N TYR A 20 -14.52 -5.69 22.03
CA TYR A 20 -15.60 -6.47 22.66
C TYR A 20 -16.44 -5.63 23.62
N TYR A 21 -15.82 -4.83 24.48
CA TYR A 21 -16.55 -4.00 25.45
C TYR A 21 -17.05 -2.66 24.89
N SER A 22 -16.50 -2.19 23.75
CA SER A 22 -16.95 -0.94 23.11
C SER A 22 -18.05 -1.18 22.07
N SER A 23 -18.34 -2.43 21.74
CA SER A 23 -19.38 -2.82 20.79
C SER A 23 -20.51 -3.53 21.53
N PRO A 24 -21.71 -3.64 20.94
CA PRO A 24 -22.83 -4.34 21.55
C PRO A 24 -22.65 -5.88 21.64
N LEU A 25 -21.45 -6.41 21.37
CA LEU A 25 -21.15 -7.86 21.42
C LEU A 25 -21.52 -8.57 22.73
N PRO A 26 -21.36 -7.99 23.93
CA PRO A 26 -21.68 -8.68 25.18
C PRO A 26 -23.18 -8.92 25.41
N VAL A 27 -24.03 -8.15 24.72
CA VAL A 27 -25.50 -8.19 24.88
C VAL A 27 -26.20 -8.88 23.70
N LEU A 28 -25.46 -9.22 22.64
CA LEU A 28 -25.98 -9.88 21.45
C LEU A 28 -26.01 -11.40 21.64
N SER A 29 -27.05 -12.04 21.10
CA SER A 29 -27.06 -13.50 20.95
C SER A 29 -25.98 -13.96 19.95
N ASN A 30 -25.61 -15.25 20.00
CA ASN A 30 -24.58 -15.79 19.10
C ASN A 30 -24.90 -15.58 17.60
N GLY A 31 -26.19 -15.64 17.22
CA GLY A 31 -26.63 -15.39 15.85
C GLY A 31 -26.50 -13.93 15.44
N GLU A 32 -26.91 -13.01 16.29
CA GLU A 32 -26.82 -11.56 16.01
C GLU A 32 -25.37 -11.06 16.02
N SER A 33 -24.54 -11.64 16.88
CA SER A 33 -23.09 -11.39 16.92
C SER A 33 -22.42 -11.73 15.57
N LEU A 34 -22.78 -12.87 14.97
CA LEU A 34 -22.27 -13.26 13.65
C LEU A 34 -22.64 -12.23 12.57
N ILE A 35 -23.90 -11.78 12.56
CA ILE A 35 -24.39 -10.76 11.62
C ILE A 35 -23.65 -9.44 11.84
N PHE A 36 -23.46 -9.03 13.10
CA PHE A 36 -22.73 -7.81 13.46
C PHE A 36 -21.27 -7.86 12.96
N HIS A 37 -20.59 -8.99 13.13
CA HIS A 37 -19.24 -9.17 12.60
C HIS A 37 -19.20 -9.09 11.06
N LEU A 38 -20.19 -9.66 10.37
CA LEU A 38 -20.29 -9.64 8.92
C LEU A 38 -20.51 -8.21 8.38
N ILE A 39 -21.36 -7.43 9.04
CA ILE A 39 -21.57 -6.01 8.71
C ILE A 39 -20.26 -5.22 8.88
N ASN A 40 -19.57 -5.40 10.00
CA ASN A 40 -18.29 -4.73 10.24
C ASN A 40 -17.22 -5.12 9.21
N LEU A 41 -17.20 -6.39 8.80
CA LEU A 41 -16.30 -6.87 7.76
C LEU A 41 -16.58 -6.18 6.41
N ILE A 42 -17.85 -6.03 6.03
CA ILE A 42 -18.25 -5.32 4.81
C ILE A 42 -17.82 -3.85 4.89
N ILE A 43 -18.09 -3.17 6.00
CA ILE A 43 -17.68 -1.77 6.22
C ILE A 43 -16.16 -1.62 6.12
N LEU A 44 -15.40 -2.58 6.68
CA LEU A 44 -13.95 -2.59 6.57
C LEU A 44 -13.49 -2.67 5.11
N PHE A 45 -14.07 -3.55 4.30
CA PHE A 45 -13.74 -3.64 2.88
C PHE A 45 -14.08 -2.36 2.10
N ILE A 46 -15.25 -1.77 2.34
CA ILE A 46 -15.62 -0.46 1.77
C ILE A 46 -14.59 0.60 2.17
N SER A 47 -14.23 0.67 3.46
CA SER A 47 -13.29 1.66 3.98
C SER A 47 -11.90 1.53 3.34
N ILE A 48 -11.39 0.31 3.20
CA ILE A 48 -10.12 0.04 2.52
C ILE A 48 -10.19 0.48 1.06
N TYR A 49 -11.26 0.11 0.34
CA TYR A 49 -11.44 0.51 -1.06
C TYR A 49 -11.44 2.04 -1.21
N TYR A 50 -12.20 2.74 -0.37
CA TYR A 50 -12.26 4.20 -0.42
C TYR A 50 -10.92 4.85 -0.06
N THR A 51 -10.24 4.37 0.97
CA THR A 51 -9.00 4.98 1.46
C THR A 51 -7.84 4.78 0.50
N ILE A 52 -7.73 3.61 -0.13
CA ILE A 52 -6.61 3.29 -1.03
C ILE A 52 -6.85 3.83 -2.44
N PHE A 53 -8.07 3.73 -2.96
CA PHE A 53 -8.32 4.05 -4.38
C PHE A 53 -9.06 5.36 -4.57
N TYR A 54 -10.18 5.55 -3.87
CA TYR A 54 -11.07 6.67 -4.15
C TYR A 54 -10.54 8.01 -3.65
N ILE A 55 -10.13 8.08 -2.37
CA ILE A 55 -9.65 9.31 -1.73
C ILE A 55 -8.40 9.86 -2.45
N PRO A 56 -7.35 9.06 -2.72
CA PRO A 56 -6.17 9.57 -3.43
C PRO A 56 -6.51 10.06 -4.84
N LYS A 57 -7.37 9.34 -5.56
CA LYS A 57 -7.80 9.74 -6.90
C LYS A 57 -8.53 11.10 -6.88
N LEU A 58 -9.44 11.29 -5.93
CA LEU A 58 -10.18 12.54 -5.77
C LEU A 58 -9.25 13.71 -5.39
N LEU A 59 -8.31 13.48 -4.47
CA LEU A 59 -7.33 14.47 -4.04
C LEU A 59 -6.44 14.93 -5.19
N ILE A 60 -5.91 13.98 -5.98
CA ILE A 60 -5.07 14.30 -7.15
C ILE A 60 -5.87 15.13 -8.15
N HIS A 61 -7.10 14.72 -8.48
CA HIS A 61 -7.93 15.47 -9.43
C HIS A 61 -8.28 16.88 -8.94
N SER A 62 -8.48 17.05 -7.63
CA SER A 62 -8.71 18.36 -7.02
C SER A 62 -7.46 19.24 -7.09
N MET A 63 -6.28 18.66 -6.87
CA MET A 63 -5.00 19.36 -7.03
C MET A 63 -4.75 19.78 -8.48
N GLU A 64 -5.03 18.93 -9.46
CA GLU A 64 -4.91 19.27 -10.89
C GLU A 64 -5.76 20.50 -11.24
N LYS A 65 -6.99 20.57 -10.72
CA LYS A 65 -7.87 21.74 -10.92
C LYS A 65 -7.32 22.99 -10.25
N ILE A 66 -6.87 22.89 -8.99
CA ILE A 66 -6.31 24.04 -8.26
C ILE A 66 -5.10 24.59 -9.01
N VAL A 67 -4.20 23.72 -9.47
CA VAL A 67 -3.03 24.13 -10.24
C VAL A 67 -3.45 24.79 -11.55
N TYR A 68 -4.40 24.21 -12.28
CA TYR A 68 -4.92 24.81 -13.51
C TYR A 68 -5.49 26.22 -13.29
N TYR A 69 -6.26 26.42 -12.22
CA TYR A 69 -6.80 27.75 -11.89
C TYR A 69 -5.72 28.76 -11.54
N LEU A 70 -4.60 28.33 -10.94
CA LEU A 70 -3.51 29.22 -10.52
C LEU A 70 -2.53 29.55 -11.64
N THR A 71 -2.22 28.59 -12.52
CA THR A 71 -1.14 28.72 -13.52
C THR A 71 -1.66 28.81 -14.96
N GLY A 72 -2.93 28.47 -15.19
CA GLY A 72 -3.51 28.30 -16.53
C GLY A 72 -3.01 27.04 -17.27
N GLN A 73 -2.16 26.22 -16.64
CA GLN A 73 -1.57 25.04 -17.26
C GLN A 73 -2.32 23.76 -16.85
N HIS A 74 -2.67 22.94 -17.84
CA HIS A 74 -3.22 21.61 -17.58
C HIS A 74 -2.09 20.64 -17.22
N ILE A 75 -2.10 20.16 -15.97
CA ILE A 75 -1.17 19.12 -15.51
C ILE A 75 -1.97 17.86 -15.25
N TYR A 76 -1.52 16.74 -15.82
CA TYR A 76 -2.10 15.42 -15.59
C TYR A 76 -1.14 14.58 -14.73
N ILE A 77 -1.34 14.66 -13.42
CA ILE A 77 -0.45 14.12 -12.40
C ILE A 77 -0.45 12.59 -12.44
N PHE A 78 -1.59 11.97 -12.74
CA PHE A 78 -1.67 10.51 -12.90
C PHE A 78 -0.82 10.00 -14.06
N GLY A 79 -0.82 10.70 -15.20
CA GLY A 79 0.00 10.35 -16.36
C GLY A 79 1.49 10.54 -16.07
N LEU A 80 1.85 11.63 -15.38
CA LEU A 80 3.23 11.89 -14.96
C LEU A 80 3.76 10.83 -13.99
N LEU A 81 2.93 10.36 -13.05
CA LEU A 81 3.32 9.30 -12.11
C LEU A 81 3.54 7.96 -12.85
N GLN A 82 2.67 7.65 -13.82
CA GLN A 82 2.77 6.42 -14.59
C GLN A 82 3.97 6.40 -15.53
N THR A 83 4.30 7.54 -16.17
CA THR A 83 5.51 7.67 -17.00
C THR A 83 6.77 7.66 -16.14
N GLY A 84 6.76 8.31 -14.98
CA GLY A 84 7.85 8.28 -14.01
C GLY A 84 8.15 6.86 -13.51
N LEU A 85 7.12 6.08 -13.14
CA LEU A 85 7.31 4.70 -12.70
C LEU A 85 7.84 3.79 -13.83
N LYS A 86 7.36 3.99 -15.07
CA LYS A 86 7.90 3.29 -16.24
C LYS A 86 9.38 3.63 -16.48
N LEU A 87 9.77 4.90 -16.33
CA LEU A 87 11.15 5.34 -16.49
C LEU A 87 12.07 4.74 -15.42
N VAL A 88 11.65 4.74 -14.15
CA VAL A 88 12.41 4.12 -13.05
C VAL A 88 12.58 2.61 -13.29
N ASN A 89 11.53 1.92 -13.73
CA ASN A 89 11.62 0.49 -14.01
C ASN A 89 12.59 0.20 -15.18
N HIS A 90 12.59 1.02 -16.24
CA HIS A 90 13.57 0.91 -17.32
C HIS A 90 15.01 1.19 -16.87
N ALA A 91 15.23 2.22 -16.04
CA ALA A 91 16.55 2.54 -15.49
C ALA A 91 17.10 1.42 -14.59
N THR A 92 16.25 0.83 -13.75
CA THR A 92 16.63 -0.28 -12.86
C THR A 92 17.00 -1.54 -13.64
N HIS A 93 16.27 -1.84 -14.74
CA HIS A 93 16.62 -2.96 -15.62
C HIS A 93 17.97 -2.73 -16.32
N ASN A 94 18.24 -1.53 -16.81
CA ASN A 94 19.52 -1.21 -17.46
C ASN A 94 20.71 -1.29 -16.51
N ASN A 95 20.55 -0.84 -15.26
CA ASN A 95 21.62 -0.90 -14.27
C ASN A 95 21.95 -2.33 -13.84
N ASN A 96 20.96 -3.24 -13.82
CA ASN A 96 21.22 -4.64 -13.55
C ASN A 96 21.95 -5.32 -14.72
N VAL A 97 21.61 -5.00 -15.97
CA VAL A 97 22.30 -5.54 -17.16
C VAL A 97 23.76 -5.08 -17.21
N THR A 98 24.05 -3.81 -16.93
CA THR A 98 25.43 -3.31 -16.95
C THR A 98 26.31 -3.89 -15.83
N THR A 99 25.74 -4.19 -14.65
CA THR A 99 26.49 -4.86 -13.56
C THR A 99 26.80 -6.33 -13.82
N PHE A 100 25.97 -7.04 -14.60
CA PHE A 100 26.24 -8.43 -15.00
C PHE A 100 27.17 -8.53 -16.22
N SER A 101 27.20 -7.52 -17.08
CA SER A 101 28.11 -7.49 -18.25
C SER A 101 29.54 -7.11 -17.90
N SER A 102 29.79 -6.38 -16.80
CA SER A 102 31.14 -6.01 -16.37
C SER A 102 31.92 -7.13 -15.65
N SER A 103 31.29 -8.26 -15.33
CA SER A 103 31.95 -9.41 -14.68
C SER A 103 32.34 -10.55 -15.63
N ILE A 104 32.15 -10.40 -16.94
CA ILE A 104 32.50 -11.42 -17.95
C ILE A 104 33.24 -10.72 -19.09
N GLY A 105 34.53 -10.45 -18.91
CA GLY A 105 35.30 -9.78 -19.96
C GLY A 105 36.72 -9.40 -19.56
N SER A 106 37.51 -10.34 -19.03
CA SER A 106 38.98 -10.22 -18.98
C SER A 106 39.61 -11.54 -18.52
N LEU A 107 39.63 -12.56 -19.39
CA LEU A 107 40.63 -13.63 -19.31
C LEU A 107 40.63 -14.40 -20.62
N THR A 108 41.52 -13.98 -21.52
CA THR A 108 42.49 -14.82 -22.27
C THR A 108 43.02 -13.99 -23.44
N ASN A 109 44.24 -13.46 -23.29
CA ASN A 109 45.10 -13.17 -24.43
C ASN A 109 46.34 -14.06 -24.30
N ASN A 110 46.66 -14.71 -25.41
CA ASN A 110 47.63 -15.78 -25.61
C ASN A 110 49.04 -15.44 -25.13
N HIS A 111 49.75 -16.45 -24.62
CA HIS A 111 51.20 -16.56 -24.79
C HIS A 111 51.62 -18.04 -24.83
N PHE A 112 52.36 -18.34 -25.91
CA PHE A 112 53.02 -19.60 -26.34
C PHE A 112 52.17 -20.63 -27.08
#